data_AF-A0A2D5HGX7-F1
#
_entry.id   AF-A0A2D5HGX7-F1
#
_cell.length_a   1.000
_cell.length_b   1.000
_cell.length_c   1.000
_cell.angle_alpha   90.00
_cell.angle_beta   90.00
_cell.angle_gamma   90.00
#
_symmetry.space_group_name_H-M   'P 1'
#
loop_
_entity.id
_entity.type
_entity.pdbx_description
1 polymer ?
#
loop_
_entity_poly.entity_id
_entity_poly.type
_entity_poly.pdbx_seq_one_letter_code
_entity_poly.pdbx_strand_id
1 'polypeptide(L)' 'MVREHAPKDAKVSIDFDGKLHLHVDVRNGEDVKVLEKFLPQLGAGVFHDIEVGATPHHPFFHRVSALIDR' A
#
# COMPACT_ATOMS: atom_id res chain seq x y z
N MET A 1 4.61 3.11 11.52
CA MET A 1 4.34 1.72 11.08
C MET A 1 4.53 1.52 9.58
N VAL A 2 3.56 1.80 8.69
CA VAL A 2 3.73 1.52 7.22
C VAL A 2 4.93 2.25 6.63
N ARG A 3 5.09 3.54 6.94
CA ARG A 3 6.17 4.38 6.40
C ARG A 3 7.57 3.99 6.88
N GLU A 4 7.69 3.26 7.99
CA GLU A 4 8.99 2.80 8.51
C GLU A 4 9.51 1.58 7.76
N HIS A 5 8.62 0.88 7.04
CA HIS A 5 8.93 -0.33 6.28
C HIS A 5 8.73 -0.17 4.77
N ALA A 6 8.12 0.94 4.33
CA ALA A 6 8.02 1.29 2.93
C ALA A 6 9.37 1.84 2.41
N PRO A 7 9.65 1.68 1.10
CA PRO A 7 10.78 2.34 0.45
C PRO A 7 10.82 3.84 0.72
N LYS A 8 12.01 4.44 0.79
CA LYS A 8 12.17 5.86 1.16
C LYS A 8 11.45 6.82 0.21
N ASP A 9 11.29 6.43 -1.04
CA ASP A 9 10.62 7.20 -2.10
C ASP A 9 9.16 6.77 -2.31
N ALA A 10 8.64 5.85 -1.48
CA ALA A 10 7.25 5.45 -1.50
C ALA A 10 6.34 6.60 -1.05
N LYS A 11 5.24 6.80 -1.77
CA LYS A 11 4.20 7.74 -1.34
C LYS A 11 3.11 6.95 -0.63
N VAL A 12 2.95 7.20 0.67
CA VAL A 12 1.89 6.60 1.48
C VAL A 12 0.76 7.60 1.63
N SER A 13 -0.46 7.18 1.30
CA SER A 13 -1.69 7.96 1.49
C SER A 13 -2.78 7.06 2.07
N ILE A 14 -3.73 7.68 2.77
CA ILE A 14 -4.90 7.02 3.32
C ILE A 14 -6.11 7.78 2.82
N ASP A 15 -7.12 7.05 2.34
CA ASP A 15 -8.38 7.60 1.89
C ASP A 15 -9.55 6.93 2.64
N PHE A 16 -10.70 7.63 2.68
CA PHE A 16 -11.91 7.12 3.31
C PHE A 16 -13.11 7.24 2.37
N ASP A 17 -13.58 6.11 1.85
CA ASP A 17 -14.78 5.99 1.02
C ASP A 17 -15.72 4.93 1.61
N GLY A 18 -16.25 5.20 2.80
CA GLY A 18 -17.04 4.24 3.59
C GLY A 18 -16.23 3.14 4.26
N LYS A 19 -15.02 2.86 3.77
CA LYS A 19 -13.96 2.07 4.42
C LYS A 19 -12.66 2.86 4.44
N LEU A 20 -11.71 2.50 5.31
CA LEU A 20 -10.37 3.08 5.30
C LEU A 20 -9.49 2.31 4.30
N HIS A 21 -8.90 3.02 3.35
CA HIS A 21 -8.00 2.48 2.34
C HIS A 21 -6.60 3.03 2.55
N LEU A 22 -5.61 2.14 2.65
CA LEU A 22 -4.21 2.48 2.53
C LEU A 22 -3.81 2.41 1.05
N HIS A 23 -3.09 3.41 0.57
CA HIS A 23 -2.40 3.36 -0.73
C HIS A 23 -0.91 3.63 -0.55
N VAL A 24 -0.09 2.76 -1.11
CA VAL A 24 1.37 2.88 -1.14
C VAL A 24 1.83 2.86 -2.59
N ASP A 25 2.29 3.99 -3.08
CA ASP A 25 2.83 4.12 -4.44
C ASP A 25 4.35 3.91 -4.42
N VAL A 26 4.84 2.94 -5.17
CA VAL A 26 6.27 2.57 -5.30
C VAL A 26 6.72 2.58 -6.75
N ARG A 27 8.03 2.74 -6.99
CA ARG A 27 8.57 2.87 -8.36
C ARG A 27 8.91 1.55 -9.02
N ASN A 28 9.22 0.52 -8.24
CA ASN A 28 9.72 -0.74 -8.77
C ASN A 28 8.72 -1.88 -8.44
N GLY A 29 8.72 -2.93 -9.26
CA GLY A 29 7.84 -4.08 -9.05
C GLY A 29 8.31 -5.04 -7.95
N GLU A 30 9.54 -4.90 -7.44
CA GLU A 30 10.06 -5.71 -6.35
C GLU A 30 9.46 -5.26 -5.01
N ASP A 31 9.43 -3.95 -4.78
CA ASP A 31 8.79 -3.28 -3.65
C ASP A 31 7.30 -3.61 -3.58
N VAL A 32 6.63 -3.73 -4.73
CA VAL A 32 5.23 -4.19 -4.79
C VAL A 32 5.09 -5.56 -4.12
N LYS A 33 5.91 -6.53 -4.53
CA LYS A 33 5.87 -7.91 -3.97
C LYS A 33 6.24 -7.94 -2.50
N VAL A 34 7.15 -7.07 -2.06
CA VAL A 34 7.51 -6.93 -0.65
C VAL A 34 6.32 -6.41 0.14
N LEU A 35 5.66 -5.34 -0.34
CA LEU A 35 4.49 -4.75 0.31
C LEU A 35 3.30 -5.70 0.35
N GLU A 36 3.00 -6.43 -0.73
CA GLU A 36 1.92 -7.43 -0.77
C GLU A 36 2.09 -8.51 0.30
N LYS A 37 3.33 -8.96 0.54
CA LYS A 37 3.62 -9.96 1.57
C LYS A 37 3.62 -9.36 2.97
N PHE A 38 4.09 -8.12 3.09
CA PHE A 38 4.35 -7.48 4.37
C PHE A 38 3.08 -6.88 5.00
N LEU A 39 2.24 -6.21 4.20
CA LEU A 39 1.05 -5.52 4.70
C LEU A 39 0.12 -6.41 5.54
N PRO A 40 -0.21 -7.67 5.15
CA PRO A 40 -1.06 -8.54 5.97
C PRO A 40 -0.44 -8.92 7.32
N GLN A 41 0.89 -8.90 7.42
CA GLN A 41 1.61 -9.24 8.65
C GLN A 41 1.73 -8.02 9.57
N LEU A 42 1.53 -6.82 9.02
CA LEU A 42 1.66 -5.57 9.74
C LEU A 42 0.42 -5.32 10.61
N GLY A 43 0.63 -4.94 11.86
CA GLY A 43 -0.46 -4.52 12.74
C GLY A 43 -1.40 -5.65 13.16
N ALA A 44 -0.89 -6.90 13.21
CA ALA A 44 -1.67 -8.08 13.57
C ALA A 44 -2.85 -8.38 12.62
N GLY A 45 -2.71 -8.09 11.32
CA GLY A 45 -3.72 -8.42 10.31
C GLY A 45 -4.71 -7.29 10.00
N VAL A 46 -4.44 -6.07 10.48
CA VAL A 46 -5.29 -4.88 10.23
C VAL A 46 -5.38 -4.53 8.74
N PHE A 47 -4.37 -4.87 7.93
CA PHE A 47 -4.41 -4.65 6.49
C PHE A 47 -4.84 -5.91 5.75
N HIS A 48 -5.89 -5.81 4.94
CA HIS A 48 -6.44 -6.93 4.17
C HIS A 48 -6.92 -6.46 2.79
N ASP A 49 -7.44 -7.39 1.97
CA ASP A 49 -7.92 -7.13 0.61
C ASP A 49 -6.91 -6.31 -0.23
N ILE A 50 -5.71 -6.87 -0.35
CA ILE A 50 -4.61 -6.19 -1.03
C ILE A 50 -4.83 -6.24 -2.55
N GLU A 51 -4.72 -5.07 -3.16
CA GLU A 51 -4.81 -4.90 -4.60
C GLU A 51 -3.58 -4.18 -5.14
N VAL A 52 -3.13 -4.58 -6.33
CA VAL A 52 -2.04 -3.92 -7.05
C VAL A 52 -2.59 -3.32 -8.33
N GLY A 53 -2.31 -2.04 -8.55
CA GLY A 53 -2.79 -1.30 -9.71
C GLY A 53 -1.83 -0.22 -10.17
N ALA A 54 -2.27 0.51 -11.19
CA ALA A 54 -1.57 1.71 -11.64
C ALA A 54 -1.87 2.89 -10.72
N THR A 55 -0.88 3.75 -10.50
CA THR A 55 -1.10 4.99 -9.76
C THR A 55 -1.74 6.04 -10.69
N PRO A 56 -2.91 6.64 -10.32
CA PRO A 56 -3.51 7.72 -11.09
C PRO A 56 -2.54 8.89 -11.28
N HIS A 57 -2.46 9.43 -12.50
CA HIS A 57 -1.56 10.54 -12.87
C HIS A 57 -0.05 10.30 -12.66
N HIS A 58 0.38 9.06 -12.35
CA HIS A 58 1.77 8.69 -12.11
C HIS A 58 2.11 7.35 -12.80
N PRO A 59 2.35 7.36 -14.13
CA PRO A 59 2.50 6.12 -14.92
C PRO A 59 3.76 5.29 -14.57
N PHE A 60 4.72 5.88 -13.86
CA PHE A 60 5.95 5.21 -13.42
C PHE A 60 5.86 4.69 -11.98
N PHE A 61 4.68 4.75 -11.37
CA PHE A 61 4.43 4.23 -10.04
C PHE A 61 3.42 3.09 -10.11
N HIS A 62 3.65 2.11 -9.25
CA HIS A 62 2.73 1.04 -8.94
C HIS A 62 2.08 1.34 -7.61
N ARG A 63 0.76 1.19 -7.54
CA ARG A 63 -0.01 1.38 -6.32
C ARG A 63 -0.33 0.04 -5.69
N VAL A 64 0.07 -0.14 -4.44
CA VAL A 64 -0.44 -1.20 -3.57
C VAL A 64 -1.52 -0.60 -2.68
N SER A 65 -2.73 -1.11 -2.79
CA SER A 65 -3.88 -0.70 -1.97
C SER A 65 -4.22 -1.79 -0.97
N ALA A 66 -4.67 -1.43 0.22
CA ALA A 66 -5.18 -2.36 1.21
C ALA A 66 -6.34 -1.72 2.00
N LEU A 67 -7.32 -2.51 2.40
CA LEU A 67 -8.32 -2.10 3.38
C LEU A 67 -7.72 -2.15 4.78
N ILE A 68 -8.15 -1.21 5.63
CA ILE A 68 -7.78 -1.12 7.03
C ILE A 68 -9.00 -1.51 7.87
N ASP A 69 -8.91 -2.65 8.55
CA ASP A 69 -9.90 -3.09 9.54
C ASP A 69 -9.79 -2.26 10.83
N ARG A 70 -10.92 -2.13 11.53
CA ARG A 70 -11.10 -1.19 12.64
C ARG A 70 -10.63 -1.73 13.98
#